data_AF-A0A959LJM8-F1
#
_entry.id   AF-A0A959LJM8-F1
#
_cell.length_a   1.000
_cell.length_b   1.000
_cell.length_c   1.000
_cell.angle_alpha   90.00
_cell.angle_beta   90.00
_cell.angle_gamma   90.00
#
_symmetry.space_group_name_H-M   'P 1'
#
loop_
_entity.id
_entity.type
_entity.pdbx_description
1 polymer ?
#
loop_
_entity_poly.entity_id
_entity_poly.type
_entity_poly.pdbx_seq_one_letter_code
_entity_poly.pdbx_strand_id
1 'polypeptide(L)'
;ILMGRGGYGLSRIIDRLDWTKFKLKPKWICGFSDITVLHSHIHHNLQIPTMHSPMCGAFNPKTVNSGHIKRFLASLIGESQHYHTDPFDLNRMAKTEGILTGGNLAILAHLVGSASDVNTDNKILFIEDIGEHLYKVDRMMLTLKRAGKLDKLKGLVVGGFTEMEDTERPFGQTLEEIIHDKVAEYDYPVCFHFPTGHMEENHTLTLGMLYKMNVTPQGGHVELVKHIEA
;
A
#
# COMPACT_ATOMS: atom_id res chain seq x y z
N ILE A 1 5.14 -3.78 17.19
CA ILE A 1 3.72 -3.89 17.57
C ILE A 1 3.04 -4.55 16.38
N LEU A 2 2.59 -5.78 16.58
CA LEU A 2 1.83 -6.51 15.59
C LEU A 2 0.34 -6.31 15.87
N MET A 3 -0.39 -5.82 14.87
CA MET A 3 -1.82 -5.59 15.02
C MET A 3 -2.59 -6.91 15.02
N GLY A 4 -3.58 -7.02 15.91
CA GLY A 4 -4.39 -8.24 16.06
C GLY A 4 -5.22 -8.54 14.81
N ARG A 5 -5.89 -7.51 14.29
CA ARG A 5 -6.73 -7.53 13.08
C ARG A 5 -6.95 -6.07 12.62
N GLY A 6 -7.36 -5.89 11.37
CA GLY A 6 -7.94 -4.64 10.88
C GLY A 6 -9.41 -4.53 11.33
N GLY A 7 -10.22 -3.82 10.57
CA GLY A 7 -11.65 -3.65 10.86
C GLY A 7 -12.09 -2.22 10.60
N TYR A 8 -12.66 -1.59 11.62
CA TYR A 8 -13.14 -0.22 11.54
C TYR A 8 -12.95 0.48 12.89
N GLY A 9 -12.44 1.70 12.85
CA GLY A 9 -12.52 2.62 13.98
C GLY A 9 -11.19 3.25 14.40
N LEU A 10 -10.07 2.96 13.75
CA LEU A 10 -8.81 3.63 14.04
C LEU A 10 -8.91 5.16 13.87
N SER A 11 -9.63 5.63 12.86
CA SER A 11 -9.89 7.06 12.65
C SER A 11 -10.63 7.72 13.83
N ARG A 12 -11.36 6.95 14.65
CA ARG A 12 -12.05 7.46 15.84
C ARG A 12 -11.13 7.69 17.04
N ILE A 13 -9.95 7.08 17.05
CA ILE A 13 -9.01 7.15 18.17
C ILE A 13 -7.70 7.84 17.81
N ILE A 14 -7.38 8.00 16.53
CA ILE A 14 -6.07 8.45 16.06
C ILE A 14 -5.64 9.79 16.68
N ASP A 15 -6.56 10.76 16.76
CA ASP A 15 -6.29 12.11 17.30
C ASP A 15 -6.17 12.13 18.84
N ARG A 16 -6.50 11.02 19.51
CA ARG A 16 -6.43 10.88 20.98
C ARG A 16 -5.15 10.17 21.43
N LEU A 17 -4.33 9.67 20.51
CA LEU A 17 -3.10 8.97 20.84
C LEU A 17 -1.98 9.96 21.22
N ASP A 18 -1.29 9.70 22.33
CA ASP A 18 -0.07 10.43 22.69
C ASP A 18 1.15 9.79 22.02
N TRP A 19 1.68 10.49 21.02
CA TRP A 19 2.83 10.06 20.23
C TRP A 19 4.19 10.40 20.86
N THR A 20 4.22 11.13 21.99
CA THR A 20 5.46 11.65 22.60
C THR A 20 6.48 10.55 22.86
N LYS A 21 6.08 9.46 23.52
CA LYS A 21 6.98 8.34 23.84
C LYS A 21 7.35 7.53 22.60
N PHE A 22 6.42 7.37 21.66
CA PHE A 22 6.67 6.64 20.43
C PHE A 22 7.71 7.35 19.57
N LYS A 23 7.64 8.68 19.45
CA LYS A 23 8.61 9.50 18.71
C LYS A 23 10.04 9.40 19.28
N LEU A 24 10.18 9.32 20.61
CA LEU A 24 11.48 9.19 21.27
C LEU A 24 12.12 7.81 21.10
N LYS A 25 11.31 6.76 21.03
CA LYS A 25 11.77 5.38 20.86
C LYS A 25 10.85 4.64 19.89
N PRO A 26 11.01 4.88 18.58
CA PRO A 26 10.17 4.26 17.57
C PRO A 26 10.28 2.74 17.63
N LYS A 27 9.19 2.09 17.29
CA LYS A 27 9.10 0.63 17.16
C LYS A 27 8.23 0.31 15.96
N TRP A 28 8.49 -0.82 15.32
CA TRP A 28 7.68 -1.26 14.19
C TRP A 28 6.19 -1.27 14.53
N ILE A 29 5.36 -0.71 13.65
CA ILE A 29 3.91 -0.91 13.60
C ILE A 29 3.63 -1.79 12.39
N CYS A 30 3.06 -2.97 12.61
CA CYS A 30 2.89 -4.02 11.60
C CYS A 30 1.40 -4.38 11.47
N GLY A 31 0.82 -4.18 10.29
CA GLY A 31 -0.56 -4.56 9.96
C GLY A 31 -1.04 -3.93 8.65
N PHE A 32 -2.27 -4.20 8.23
CA PHE A 32 -2.85 -3.67 6.97
C PHE A 32 -4.34 -3.34 7.09
N SER A 33 -5.03 -2.99 6.00
CA SER A 33 -6.46 -2.63 6.03
C SER A 33 -6.69 -1.32 6.83
N ASP A 34 -7.58 -1.30 7.83
CA ASP A 34 -7.82 -0.15 8.74
C ASP A 34 -6.54 0.40 9.39
N ILE A 35 -5.50 -0.43 9.54
CA ILE A 35 -4.18 -0.02 10.06
C ILE A 35 -3.51 1.03 9.16
N THR A 36 -3.95 1.17 7.91
CA THR A 36 -3.56 2.26 7.01
C THR A 36 -3.73 3.65 7.63
N VAL A 37 -4.71 3.84 8.55
CA VAL A 37 -4.84 5.09 9.33
C VAL A 37 -3.58 5.38 10.14
N LEU A 38 -3.04 4.38 10.83
CA LEU A 38 -1.81 4.53 11.61
C LEU A 38 -0.61 4.76 10.69
N HIS A 39 -0.50 4.00 9.60
CA HIS A 39 0.60 4.16 8.64
C HIS A 39 0.63 5.58 8.08
N SER A 40 -0.51 6.08 7.60
CA SER A 40 -0.61 7.42 7.04
C SER A 40 -0.32 8.50 8.09
N HIS A 41 -0.92 8.39 9.28
CA HIS A 41 -0.71 9.35 10.37
C HIS A 41 0.75 9.42 10.82
N ILE A 42 1.40 8.27 11.01
CA ILE A 42 2.79 8.17 11.44
C ILE A 42 3.71 8.76 10.36
N HIS A 43 3.51 8.42 9.08
CA HIS A 43 4.34 8.99 8.01
C HIS A 43 4.16 10.50 7.86
N HIS A 44 2.93 10.99 7.98
CA HIS A 44 2.63 12.41 7.84
C HIS A 44 3.23 13.23 8.99
N ASN A 45 3.02 12.80 10.23
CA ASN A 45 3.32 13.61 11.41
C ASN A 45 4.67 13.30 12.05
N LEU A 46 5.16 12.07 11.88
CA LEU A 46 6.34 11.58 12.60
C LEU A 46 7.48 11.13 11.68
N GLN A 47 7.21 10.90 10.38
CA GLN A 47 8.19 10.46 9.39
C GLN A 47 8.93 9.16 9.78
N ILE A 48 8.25 8.29 10.54
CA ILE A 48 8.79 7.00 11.00
C ILE A 48 8.27 5.89 10.09
N PRO A 49 9.13 5.01 9.54
CA PRO A 49 8.72 3.86 8.75
C PRO A 49 7.80 2.88 9.50
N THR A 50 6.87 2.26 8.77
CA THR A 50 5.97 1.22 9.28
C THR A 50 5.94 0.01 8.34
N MET A 51 5.21 -1.05 8.68
CA MET A 51 5.08 -2.24 7.84
C MET A 51 3.61 -2.52 7.52
N HIS A 52 3.29 -2.50 6.22
CA HIS A 52 2.08 -3.13 5.71
C HIS A 52 2.30 -4.63 5.68
N SER A 53 1.67 -5.39 6.57
CA SER A 53 2.06 -6.78 6.83
C SER A 53 0.89 -7.68 7.22
N PRO A 54 1.08 -9.02 7.22
CA PRO A 54 0.17 -9.93 7.91
C PRO A 54 -0.07 -9.51 9.37
N MET A 55 -1.24 -9.87 9.89
CA MET A 55 -1.69 -9.61 11.26
C MET A 55 -1.74 -10.90 12.07
N CYS A 56 -2.02 -10.83 13.38
CA CYS A 56 -1.93 -11.99 14.28
C CYS A 56 -2.64 -13.26 13.77
N GLY A 57 -3.80 -13.15 13.13
CA GLY A 57 -4.54 -14.30 12.58
C GLY A 57 -3.78 -15.09 11.50
N ALA A 58 -2.82 -14.47 10.81
CA ALA A 58 -1.99 -15.11 9.81
C ALA A 58 -0.88 -16.00 10.42
N PHE A 59 -0.69 -15.99 11.74
CA PHE A 59 0.33 -16.80 12.42
C PHE A 59 -0.33 -18.04 13.05
N ASN A 60 -0.55 -19.07 12.22
CA ASN A 60 -1.17 -20.31 12.64
C ASN A 60 -0.46 -21.52 11.99
N PRO A 61 -0.73 -22.78 12.42
CA PRO A 61 -0.01 -23.96 11.92
C PRO A 61 -0.05 -24.15 10.39
N LYS A 62 -1.08 -23.64 9.70
CA LYS A 62 -1.19 -23.76 8.24
C LYS A 62 -0.29 -22.80 7.48
N THR A 63 -0.07 -21.61 8.03
CA THR A 63 0.58 -20.48 7.35
C THR A 63 1.96 -20.14 7.89
N VAL A 64 2.36 -20.66 9.07
CA VAL A 64 3.63 -20.30 9.73
C VAL A 64 4.88 -20.52 8.85
N ASN A 65 4.83 -21.48 7.93
CA ASN A 65 5.93 -21.81 7.01
C ASN A 65 5.79 -21.20 5.61
N SER A 66 4.74 -20.42 5.37
CA SER A 66 4.46 -19.76 4.09
C SER A 66 5.50 -18.69 3.73
N GLY A 67 5.57 -18.34 2.44
CA GLY A 67 6.49 -17.31 1.95
C GLY A 67 6.23 -15.94 2.58
N HIS A 68 4.97 -15.56 2.76
CA HIS A 68 4.60 -14.25 3.31
C HIS A 68 4.96 -14.08 4.79
N ILE A 69 4.83 -15.12 5.62
CA ILE A 69 5.27 -15.07 7.02
C ILE A 69 6.80 -15.02 7.13
N LYS A 70 7.51 -15.83 6.34
CA LYS A 70 8.99 -15.78 6.29
C LYS A 70 9.49 -14.40 5.89
N ARG A 71 8.88 -13.80 4.86
CA ARG A 71 9.18 -12.42 4.42
C ARG A 71 8.89 -11.37 5.48
N PHE A 72 7.79 -11.50 6.22
CA PHE A 72 7.52 -10.63 7.37
C PHE A 72 8.65 -10.70 8.42
N LEU A 73 9.08 -11.91 8.80
CA LEU A 73 10.17 -12.09 9.77
C LEU A 73 11.49 -11.53 9.25
N ALA A 74 11.82 -11.77 7.98
CA ALA A 74 12.98 -11.20 7.30
C ALA A 74 12.96 -9.66 7.31
N SER A 75 11.78 -9.06 7.10
CA SER A 75 11.59 -7.61 7.13
C SER A 75 11.86 -7.03 8.53
N LEU A 76 11.47 -7.74 9.61
CA LEU A 76 11.69 -7.28 10.99
C LEU A 76 13.16 -7.16 11.36
N ILE A 77 14.02 -8.00 10.78
CA ILE A 77 15.47 -8.00 11.01
C ILE A 77 16.25 -7.24 9.92
N GLY A 78 15.55 -6.55 9.02
CA GLY A 78 16.15 -5.70 8.01
C GLY A 78 16.81 -6.45 6.84
N GLU A 79 16.34 -7.66 6.50
CA GLU A 79 16.78 -8.32 5.26
C GLU A 79 16.24 -7.62 4.01
N SER A 80 16.97 -7.73 2.90
CA SER A 80 16.57 -7.12 1.63
C SER A 80 15.28 -7.76 1.13
N GLN A 81 14.37 -6.93 0.61
CA GLN A 81 13.09 -7.39 0.09
C GLN A 81 13.00 -7.11 -1.40
N HIS A 82 12.71 -8.16 -2.17
CA HIS A 82 12.53 -8.12 -3.61
C HIS A 82 11.17 -8.71 -3.96
N TYR A 83 10.46 -8.04 -4.85
CA TYR A 83 9.12 -8.41 -5.28
C TYR A 83 9.10 -8.44 -6.80
N HIS A 84 8.45 -9.47 -7.33
CA HIS A 84 8.27 -9.69 -8.75
C HIS A 84 6.79 -9.85 -9.03
N THR A 85 6.34 -9.29 -10.15
CA THR A 85 5.01 -9.52 -10.71
C THR A 85 5.13 -10.06 -12.11
N ASP A 86 4.12 -10.81 -12.54
CA ASP A 86 4.03 -11.25 -13.93
C ASP A 86 3.76 -10.06 -14.87
N PRO A 87 4.06 -10.19 -16.18
CA PRO A 87 3.64 -9.23 -17.19
C PRO A 87 2.13 -9.01 -17.16
N PHE A 88 1.71 -7.76 -17.37
CA PHE A 88 0.31 -7.41 -17.51
C PHE A 88 0.16 -6.26 -18.51
N ASP A 89 -0.86 -6.33 -19.36
CA ASP A 89 -1.00 -5.44 -20.53
C ASP A 89 -1.19 -3.98 -20.17
N LEU A 90 -1.83 -3.68 -19.04
CA LEU A 90 -2.06 -2.30 -18.57
C LEU A 90 -0.91 -1.74 -17.72
N ASN A 91 0.18 -2.49 -17.52
CA ASN A 91 1.37 -1.96 -16.88
C ASN A 91 1.94 -0.78 -17.66
N ARG A 92 2.33 0.29 -16.95
CA ARG A 92 3.11 1.38 -17.56
C ARG A 92 4.58 1.17 -17.26
N MET A 93 5.34 0.89 -18.31
CA MET A 93 6.76 0.58 -18.23
C MET A 93 7.59 1.84 -17.99
N ALA A 94 8.38 1.82 -16.92
CA ALA A 94 9.45 2.79 -16.65
C ALA A 94 10.23 2.32 -15.41
N LYS A 95 11.36 2.98 -15.17
CA LYS A 95 12.14 2.84 -13.94
C LYS A 95 12.01 4.09 -13.09
N THR A 96 11.88 3.90 -11.78
CA THR A 96 11.77 4.99 -10.81
C THR A 96 12.40 4.59 -9.47
N GLU A 97 12.64 5.60 -8.63
CA GLU A 97 13.11 5.43 -7.27
C GLU A 97 12.44 6.47 -6.35
N GLY A 98 11.76 6.00 -5.30
CA GLY A 98 10.99 6.87 -4.42
C GLY A 98 10.62 6.21 -3.09
N ILE A 99 10.22 7.03 -2.12
CA ILE A 99 9.71 6.53 -0.86
C ILE A 99 8.37 5.83 -1.11
N LEU A 100 8.20 4.61 -0.60
CA LEU A 100 6.95 3.87 -0.70
C LEU A 100 5.96 4.34 0.38
N THR A 101 4.72 4.63 -0.01
CA THR A 101 3.62 5.01 0.89
C THR A 101 2.33 4.35 0.42
N GLY A 102 1.29 4.33 1.26
CA GLY A 102 -0.05 3.87 0.85
C GLY A 102 -0.63 2.82 1.79
N GLY A 103 -1.39 1.88 1.22
CA GLY A 103 -2.17 0.87 1.94
C GLY A 103 -3.56 0.69 1.34
N ASN A 104 -4.56 0.53 2.19
CA ASN A 104 -5.93 0.29 1.77
C ASN A 104 -6.57 1.52 1.09
N LEU A 105 -7.09 1.37 -0.12
CA LEU A 105 -7.60 2.48 -0.94
C LEU A 105 -8.78 3.22 -0.28
N ALA A 106 -9.77 2.49 0.25
CA ALA A 106 -10.90 3.08 0.96
C ALA A 106 -10.46 3.93 2.16
N ILE A 107 -9.48 3.45 2.93
CA ILE A 107 -8.93 4.21 4.04
C ILE A 107 -8.14 5.43 3.54
N LEU A 108 -7.31 5.30 2.50
CA LEU A 108 -6.57 6.44 1.95
C LEU A 108 -7.54 7.55 1.48
N ALA A 109 -8.61 7.18 0.77
CA ALA A 109 -9.63 8.13 0.34
C ALA A 109 -10.38 8.77 1.54
N HIS A 110 -10.66 7.98 2.58
CA HIS A 110 -11.29 8.47 3.82
C HIS A 110 -10.45 9.51 4.56
N LEU A 111 -9.12 9.43 4.49
CA LEU A 111 -8.21 10.32 5.23
C LEU A 111 -7.90 11.64 4.53
N VAL A 112 -8.32 11.82 3.27
CA VAL A 112 -8.07 13.04 2.50
C VAL A 112 -8.55 14.28 3.25
N GLY A 113 -7.65 15.27 3.40
CA GLY A 113 -7.94 16.52 4.11
C GLY A 113 -7.85 16.47 5.63
N SER A 114 -7.54 15.31 6.23
CA SER A 114 -7.33 15.17 7.67
C SER A 114 -5.86 15.40 8.08
N ALA A 115 -5.59 15.49 9.38
CA ALA A 115 -4.22 15.47 9.92
C ALA A 115 -3.48 14.14 9.69
N SER A 116 -4.18 13.11 9.22
CA SER A 116 -3.64 11.80 8.86
C SER A 116 -3.60 11.59 7.35
N ASP A 117 -3.81 12.64 6.55
CA ASP A 117 -3.84 12.56 5.09
C ASP A 117 -2.51 12.07 4.53
N VAL A 118 -2.58 11.19 3.54
CA VAL A 118 -1.40 10.59 2.92
C VAL A 118 -0.67 11.66 2.10
N ASN A 119 0.64 11.79 2.36
CA ASN A 119 1.51 12.59 1.51
C ASN A 119 2.12 11.68 0.42
N THR A 120 1.75 11.94 -0.83
CA THR A 120 2.14 11.17 -2.02
C THR A 120 3.11 11.91 -2.95
N ASP A 121 3.43 13.18 -2.67
CA ASP A 121 4.30 14.00 -3.52
C ASP A 121 5.68 13.36 -3.66
N ASN A 122 6.08 13.08 -4.91
CA ASN A 122 7.35 12.46 -5.28
C ASN A 122 7.58 11.07 -4.66
N LYS A 123 6.51 10.32 -4.40
CA LYS A 123 6.55 8.97 -3.79
C LYS A 123 6.01 7.89 -4.71
N ILE A 124 6.33 6.65 -4.39
CA ILE A 124 5.67 5.48 -4.97
C ILE A 124 4.44 5.20 -4.10
N LEU A 125 3.25 5.21 -4.70
CA LEU A 125 2.01 4.91 -4.01
C LEU A 125 1.67 3.42 -4.18
N PHE A 126 1.41 2.74 -3.09
CA PHE A 126 0.85 1.38 -3.05
C PHE A 126 -0.63 1.43 -2.68
N ILE A 127 -1.49 0.76 -3.45
CA ILE A 127 -2.93 0.64 -3.16
C ILE A 127 -3.39 -0.80 -3.24
N GLU A 128 -4.32 -1.17 -2.35
CA GLU A 128 -4.99 -2.46 -2.28
C GLU A 128 -6.38 -2.29 -1.66
N ASP A 129 -7.32 -3.23 -1.87
CA ASP A 129 -8.63 -3.17 -1.20
C ASP A 129 -9.35 -4.53 -1.17
N ILE A 130 -10.49 -4.61 -0.48
CA ILE A 130 -11.33 -5.82 -0.41
C ILE A 130 -12.82 -5.49 -0.39
N GLY A 131 -13.63 -6.31 -1.06
CA GLY A 131 -15.09 -6.28 -0.87
C GLY A 131 -15.76 -5.02 -1.42
N GLU A 132 -15.07 -4.29 -2.29
CA GLU A 132 -15.58 -3.04 -2.83
C GLU A 132 -16.29 -3.23 -4.17
N HIS A 133 -17.26 -2.36 -4.43
CA HIS A 133 -17.87 -2.31 -5.75
C HIS A 133 -17.00 -1.51 -6.72
N LEU A 134 -16.95 -1.90 -7.99
CA LEU A 134 -16.14 -1.22 -9.03
C LEU A 134 -16.40 0.29 -9.10
N TYR A 135 -17.66 0.73 -9.07
CA TYR A 135 -18.00 2.16 -9.08
C TYR A 135 -17.48 2.91 -7.84
N LYS A 136 -17.30 2.22 -6.71
CA LYS A 136 -16.71 2.84 -5.51
C LYS A 136 -15.21 2.98 -5.67
N VAL A 137 -14.52 2.01 -6.27
CA VAL A 137 -13.10 2.13 -6.62
C VAL A 137 -12.86 3.32 -7.53
N ASP A 138 -13.67 3.46 -8.59
CA ASP A 138 -13.64 4.61 -9.49
C ASP A 138 -13.76 5.93 -8.70
N ARG A 139 -14.76 6.03 -7.81
CA ARG A 139 -15.00 7.20 -6.98
C ARG A 139 -13.83 7.48 -6.02
N MET A 140 -13.22 6.46 -5.43
CA MET A 140 -12.08 6.62 -4.52
C MET A 140 -10.83 7.08 -5.27
N MET A 141 -10.53 6.48 -6.43
CA MET A 141 -9.44 6.93 -7.30
C MET A 141 -9.69 8.37 -7.79
N LEU A 142 -10.92 8.72 -8.16
CA LEU A 142 -11.30 10.08 -8.51
C LEU A 142 -11.14 11.05 -7.33
N THR A 143 -11.40 10.60 -6.10
CA THR A 143 -11.22 11.41 -4.88
C THR A 143 -9.74 11.73 -4.68
N LEU A 144 -8.85 10.73 -4.77
CA LEU A 144 -7.40 10.93 -4.71
C LEU A 144 -6.91 11.86 -5.82
N LYS A 145 -7.41 11.68 -7.05
CA LYS A 145 -7.10 12.56 -8.19
C LYS A 145 -7.50 14.00 -7.93
N ARG A 146 -8.75 14.25 -7.52
CA ARG A 146 -9.27 15.60 -7.24
C ARG A 146 -8.57 16.29 -6.06
N ALA A 147 -8.00 15.51 -5.15
CA ALA A 147 -7.23 16.00 -4.02
C ALA A 147 -5.74 16.20 -4.35
N GLY A 148 -5.33 16.04 -5.61
CA GLY A 148 -3.95 16.20 -6.08
C GLY A 148 -3.00 15.09 -5.67
N LYS A 149 -3.52 13.96 -5.16
CA LYS A 149 -2.69 12.86 -4.62
C LYS A 149 -2.02 12.03 -5.69
N LEU A 150 -2.47 12.12 -6.93
CA LEU A 150 -1.92 11.36 -8.06
C LEU A 150 -0.93 12.19 -8.91
N ASP A 151 -0.95 13.52 -8.77
CA ASP A 151 -0.30 14.47 -9.68
C ASP A 151 1.22 14.33 -9.77
N LYS A 152 1.86 14.00 -8.64
CA LYS A 152 3.33 13.97 -8.51
C LYS A 152 3.84 12.61 -8.05
N LEU A 153 3.12 11.53 -8.36
CA LEU A 153 3.63 10.21 -8.06
C LEU A 153 4.90 9.93 -8.85
N LYS A 154 5.84 9.27 -8.21
CA LYS A 154 7.00 8.66 -8.86
C LYS A 154 6.68 7.29 -9.44
N GLY A 155 5.63 6.64 -8.97
CA GLY A 155 5.15 5.34 -9.44
C GLY A 155 3.89 4.92 -8.69
N LEU A 156 3.14 4.01 -9.28
CA LEU A 156 1.94 3.40 -8.68
C LEU A 156 2.09 1.88 -8.67
N VAL A 157 1.90 1.27 -7.51
CA VAL A 157 1.86 -0.18 -7.30
C VAL A 157 0.44 -0.56 -6.89
N VAL A 158 -0.19 -1.43 -7.66
CA VAL A 158 -1.55 -1.90 -7.46
C VAL A 158 -1.47 -3.35 -6.97
N GLY A 159 -1.84 -3.54 -5.71
CA GLY A 159 -1.83 -4.82 -5.01
C GLY A 159 -3.08 -5.66 -5.23
N GLY A 160 -3.34 -6.54 -4.27
CA GLY A 160 -4.51 -7.41 -4.27
C GLY A 160 -5.79 -6.63 -3.99
N PHE A 161 -6.65 -6.54 -4.99
CA PHE A 161 -8.05 -6.18 -4.85
C PHE A 161 -8.88 -7.45 -4.94
N THR A 162 -9.51 -7.85 -3.85
CA THR A 162 -10.19 -9.14 -3.74
C THR A 162 -11.65 -8.98 -3.36
N GLU A 163 -12.45 -10.01 -3.65
CA GLU A 163 -13.89 -10.00 -3.37
C GLU A 163 -14.59 -8.78 -4.00
N MET A 164 -14.11 -8.33 -5.16
CA MET A 164 -14.64 -7.17 -5.85
C MET A 164 -16.02 -7.47 -6.43
N GLU A 165 -16.94 -6.53 -6.26
CA GLU A 165 -18.33 -6.65 -6.68
C GLU A 165 -18.64 -5.67 -7.82
N ASP A 166 -19.64 -6.00 -8.63
CA ASP A 166 -20.27 -5.08 -9.56
C ASP A 166 -21.78 -5.04 -9.27
N THR A 167 -22.48 -4.07 -9.87
CA THR A 167 -23.93 -3.93 -9.73
C THR A 167 -24.66 -4.70 -10.84
N GLU A 168 -25.99 -4.84 -10.70
CA GLU A 168 -26.84 -5.47 -11.74
C GLU A 168 -26.66 -4.84 -13.13
N ARG A 169 -26.36 -3.53 -13.18
CA ARG A 169 -25.93 -2.85 -14.39
C ARG A 169 -24.41 -2.75 -14.35
N PRO A 170 -23.68 -3.49 -15.20
CA PRO A 170 -22.22 -3.50 -15.13
C PRO A 170 -21.64 -2.10 -15.23
N PHE A 171 -20.60 -1.82 -14.46
CA PHE A 171 -19.90 -0.53 -14.53
C PHE A 171 -19.33 -0.26 -15.94
N GLY A 172 -18.95 -1.32 -16.65
CA GLY A 172 -18.47 -1.26 -18.02
C GLY A 172 -16.95 -1.12 -18.16
N GLN A 173 -16.22 -1.26 -17.04
CA GLN A 173 -14.75 -1.31 -17.00
C GLN A 173 -14.32 -2.35 -15.97
N THR A 174 -13.18 -2.99 -16.19
CA THR A 174 -12.49 -3.80 -15.18
C THR A 174 -11.87 -2.90 -14.11
N LEU A 175 -11.46 -3.50 -12.98
CA LEU A 175 -10.72 -2.79 -11.94
C LEU A 175 -9.47 -2.11 -12.49
N GLU A 176 -8.69 -2.84 -13.29
CA GLU A 176 -7.43 -2.37 -13.82
C GLU A 176 -7.65 -1.25 -14.84
N GLU A 177 -8.69 -1.34 -15.66
CA GLU A 177 -9.13 -0.27 -16.56
C GLU A 177 -9.53 0.99 -15.78
N ILE A 178 -10.30 0.85 -14.69
CA ILE A 178 -10.68 1.98 -13.82
C ILE A 178 -9.43 2.71 -13.31
N ILE A 179 -8.48 1.96 -12.74
CA ILE A 179 -7.26 2.54 -12.16
C ILE A 179 -6.41 3.16 -13.27
N HIS A 180 -6.19 2.42 -14.37
CA HIS A 180 -5.41 2.87 -15.52
C HIS A 180 -5.94 4.19 -16.07
N ASP A 181 -7.25 4.31 -16.26
CA ASP A 181 -7.90 5.51 -16.79
C ASP A 181 -7.72 6.73 -15.87
N LYS A 182 -7.75 6.55 -14.54
CA LYS A 182 -7.55 7.68 -13.62
C LYS A 182 -6.13 8.22 -13.65
N VAL A 183 -5.16 7.39 -14.03
CA VAL A 183 -3.74 7.76 -14.12
C VAL A 183 -3.23 7.89 -15.54
N ALA A 184 -4.11 7.84 -16.55
CA ALA A 184 -3.76 7.85 -17.96
C ALA A 184 -3.00 9.11 -18.42
N GLU A 185 -3.24 10.25 -17.77
CA GLU A 185 -2.61 11.53 -18.12
C GLU A 185 -1.21 11.74 -17.54
N TYR A 186 -0.73 10.82 -16.70
CA TYR A 186 0.58 10.91 -16.06
C TYR A 186 1.60 9.94 -16.68
N ASP A 187 2.89 10.19 -16.46
CA ASP A 187 3.98 9.43 -17.10
C ASP A 187 4.69 8.42 -16.17
N TYR A 188 4.37 8.40 -14.88
CA TYR A 188 5.04 7.52 -13.92
C TYR A 188 4.69 6.03 -14.15
N PRO A 189 5.59 5.09 -13.81
CA PRO A 189 5.34 3.65 -13.97
C PRO A 189 4.15 3.19 -13.13
N VAL A 190 3.42 2.22 -13.67
CA VAL A 190 2.28 1.56 -13.01
C VAL A 190 2.51 0.06 -13.06
N CYS A 191 2.50 -0.60 -11.90
CA CYS A 191 2.67 -2.03 -11.75
C CYS A 191 1.42 -2.64 -11.13
N PHE A 192 0.72 -3.47 -11.89
CA PHE A 192 -0.44 -4.23 -11.44
C PHE A 192 -0.06 -5.58 -10.83
N HIS A 193 -1.05 -6.19 -10.17
CA HIS A 193 -1.01 -7.54 -9.60
C HIS A 193 0.15 -7.76 -8.63
N PHE A 194 0.45 -6.74 -7.84
CA PHE A 194 1.48 -6.82 -6.82
C PHE A 194 1.05 -7.76 -5.70
N PRO A 195 1.94 -8.65 -5.19
CA PRO A 195 1.56 -9.75 -4.28
C PRO A 195 1.44 -9.29 -2.82
N THR A 196 0.72 -8.20 -2.57
CA THR A 196 0.47 -7.60 -1.26
C THR A 196 -0.95 -7.05 -1.22
N GLY A 197 -1.66 -7.23 -0.11
CA GLY A 197 -3.04 -6.77 0.07
C GLY A 197 -3.92 -7.82 0.74
N HIS A 198 -5.23 -7.70 0.57
CA HIS A 198 -6.23 -8.65 1.07
C HIS A 198 -6.27 -9.96 0.27
N MET A 199 -5.16 -10.69 0.27
CA MET A 199 -5.01 -11.97 -0.43
C MET A 199 -4.40 -13.03 0.50
N GLU A 200 -4.45 -14.30 0.09
CA GLU A 200 -3.90 -15.41 0.88
C GLU A 200 -2.41 -15.19 1.21
N GLU A 201 -1.63 -14.74 0.22
CA GLU A 201 -0.24 -14.35 0.41
C GLU A 201 -0.08 -12.83 0.47
N ASN A 202 -0.28 -12.24 1.66
CA ASN A 202 -0.02 -10.82 1.88
C ASN A 202 1.47 -10.57 2.18
N HIS A 203 2.28 -10.30 1.16
CA HIS A 203 3.70 -10.02 1.39
C HIS A 203 3.95 -8.66 2.03
N THR A 204 4.73 -8.65 3.11
CA THR A 204 5.06 -7.44 3.85
C THR A 204 5.73 -6.39 2.97
N LEU A 205 5.32 -5.13 3.07
CA LEU A 205 5.99 -3.95 2.53
C LEU A 205 6.42 -3.02 3.68
N THR A 206 7.64 -2.49 3.63
CA THR A 206 8.11 -1.50 4.60
C THR A 206 7.81 -0.11 4.07
N LEU A 207 6.74 0.51 4.57
CA LEU A 207 6.32 1.84 4.15
C LEU A 207 7.20 2.92 4.80
N GLY A 208 7.33 4.07 4.13
CA GLY A 208 8.18 5.17 4.56
C GLY A 208 9.66 5.00 4.20
N MET A 209 10.02 3.93 3.48
CA MET A 209 11.39 3.63 3.04
C MET A 209 11.56 3.80 1.53
N LEU A 210 12.81 3.91 1.08
CA LEU A 210 13.18 4.08 -0.32
C LEU A 210 13.09 2.76 -1.09
N TYR A 211 12.43 2.79 -2.25
CA TYR A 211 12.29 1.65 -3.14
C TYR A 211 12.74 2.01 -4.55
N LYS A 212 13.34 1.04 -5.24
CA LYS A 212 13.50 1.07 -6.69
C LYS A 212 12.38 0.24 -7.31
N MET A 213 11.78 0.77 -8.36
CA MET A 213 10.71 0.12 -9.10
C MET A 213 11.07 0.15 -10.58
N ASN A 214 11.01 -1.00 -11.24
CA ASN A 214 11.28 -1.17 -12.66
C ASN A 214 10.19 -2.03 -13.27
N VAL A 215 9.38 -1.43 -14.16
CA VAL A 215 8.31 -2.13 -14.87
C VAL A 215 8.74 -2.34 -16.31
N THR A 216 8.71 -3.59 -16.76
CA THR A 216 9.25 -4.04 -18.05
C THR A 216 8.22 -4.94 -18.76
N PRO A 217 8.45 -5.32 -20.03
CA PRO A 217 7.64 -6.34 -20.69
C PRO A 217 7.63 -7.70 -19.98
N GLN A 218 8.60 -7.96 -19.10
CA GLN A 218 8.71 -9.19 -18.31
C GLN A 218 7.98 -9.09 -16.95
N GLY A 219 7.32 -7.98 -16.68
CA GLY A 219 6.63 -7.71 -15.41
C GLY A 219 7.34 -6.64 -14.57
N GLY A 220 6.88 -6.51 -13.33
CA GLY A 220 7.39 -5.53 -12.36
C GLY A 220 8.46 -6.11 -11.46
N HIS A 221 9.50 -5.32 -11.20
CA HIS A 221 10.48 -5.57 -10.15
C HIS A 221 10.49 -4.39 -9.19
N VAL A 222 10.20 -4.65 -7.92
CA VAL A 222 10.23 -3.65 -6.85
C VAL A 222 11.18 -4.15 -5.77
N GLU A 223 12.11 -3.31 -5.33
CA GLU A 223 13.10 -3.67 -4.31
C GLU A 223 13.25 -2.57 -3.26
N LEU A 224 13.34 -2.99 -1.99
CA LEU A 224 13.68 -2.10 -0.89
C LEU A 224 15.16 -1.72 -1.00
N VAL A 225 15.44 -0.41 -1.12
CA VAL A 225 16.81 0.09 -1.10
C VAL A 225 17.27 0.11 0.35
N LYS A 226 18.26 -0.71 0.68
CA LYS A 226 18.97 -0.59 1.95
C LYS A 226 19.81 0.67 1.92
N HIS A 227 19.61 1.56 2.88
CA HIS A 227 20.69 2.43 3.30
C HIS A 227 21.75 1.53 3.94
N ILE A 228 22.88 1.36 3.25
CA ILE A 228 24.12 0.93 3.89
C ILE A 228 24.54 2.14 4.74
N GLU A 229 24.13 2.19 6.00
CA GLU A 229 24.84 3.04 6.95
C GLU A 229 26.11 2.30 7.37
N ALA A 230 27.22 3.01 7.18
CA ALA A 230 28.57 2.63 7.56
C ALA A 230 28.78 2.68 9.08
#